data_AF-A0A953EIX4-F1
#
_entry.id   AF-A0A953EIX4-F1
#
_cell.length_a   1.000
_cell.length_b   1.000
_cell.length_c   1.000
_cell.angle_alpha   90.00
_cell.angle_beta   90.00
_cell.angle_gamma   90.00
#
_symmetry.space_group_name_H-M   'P 1'
#
loop_
_entity.id
_entity.type
_entity.pdbx_description
1 polymer ?
#
loop_
_entity_poly.entity_id
_entity_poly.type
_entity_poly.pdbx_seq_one_letter_code
_entity_poly.pdbx_strand_id
1 'polypeptide(L)'
;MLASGQISPKIGSLPNACPVPSALELKRVGKLSEKDELRYRTPIRYVIVYNEIGPTGGREIEVFMKAANINERDLRAVFCWISQSFPSPVALTINVHTDLNTIETPEERELLKDGEDSRFSKFYGRYREASYSRFDNRREAFLYTKNLAEIKQTLVVIREGQTD
;
A
#
# COMPACT_ATOMS: atom_id res chain seq x y z
N MET A 1 -13.33 2.35 -50.67
CA MET A 1 -13.07 1.21 -49.76
C MET A 1 -12.27 1.74 -48.58
N LEU A 2 -12.90 1.90 -47.42
CA LEU A 2 -12.28 2.43 -46.20
C LEU A 2 -11.80 1.25 -45.37
N ALA A 3 -10.47 1.09 -45.23
CA ALA A 3 -9.88 0.11 -44.33
C ALA A 3 -9.77 0.74 -42.94
N SER A 4 -10.72 0.41 -42.05
CA SER A 4 -10.64 0.71 -40.63
C SER A 4 -9.61 -0.20 -39.97
N GLY A 5 -8.38 0.28 -39.83
CA GLY A 5 -7.36 -0.34 -38.99
C GLY A 5 -7.72 -0.16 -37.51
N GLN A 6 -8.20 -1.22 -36.87
CA GLN A 6 -8.29 -1.31 -35.41
C GLN A 6 -6.87 -1.28 -34.82
N ILE A 7 -6.46 -0.13 -34.28
CA ILE A 7 -5.28 -0.04 -33.44
C ILE A 7 -5.73 -0.48 -32.04
N SER A 8 -5.55 -1.77 -31.75
CA SER A 8 -5.57 -2.25 -30.37
C SER A 8 -4.48 -1.48 -29.60
N PRO A 9 -4.78 -0.84 -28.46
CA PRO A 9 -3.72 -0.30 -27.63
C PRO A 9 -2.93 -1.48 -27.08
N LYS A 10 -1.71 -1.67 -27.59
CA LYS A 10 -0.70 -2.48 -26.91
C LYS A 10 -0.55 -1.86 -25.52
N ILE A 11 -1.03 -2.58 -24.51
CA ILE A 11 -0.70 -2.34 -23.11
C ILE A 11 0.81 -2.54 -23.02
N GLY A 12 1.56 -1.44 -23.20
CA GLY A 12 2.98 -1.38 -22.94
C GLY A 12 3.16 -1.67 -21.46
N SER A 13 3.66 -2.86 -21.16
CA SER A 13 4.11 -3.21 -19.82
C SER A 13 5.24 -2.25 -19.45
N LEU A 14 4.93 -1.29 -18.58
CA LEU A 14 5.96 -0.54 -17.86
C LEU A 14 6.83 -1.56 -17.12
N PRO A 15 8.14 -1.63 -17.41
CA PRO A 15 8.99 -2.60 -16.76
C PRO A 15 9.13 -2.19 -15.28
N ASN A 16 8.78 -3.11 -14.37
CA ASN A 16 9.07 -3.07 -12.93
C ASN A 16 8.19 -2.25 -11.96
N ALA A 17 6.95 -1.88 -12.29
CA ALA A 17 6.13 -1.17 -11.28
C ALA A 17 5.71 -2.07 -10.09
N CYS A 18 5.60 -3.39 -10.30
CA CYS A 18 4.87 -4.25 -9.38
C CYS A 18 5.22 -5.74 -9.60
N PRO A 19 6.34 -6.25 -9.05
CA PRO A 19 6.65 -7.67 -9.14
C PRO A 19 5.90 -8.40 -8.03
N VAL A 20 4.58 -8.50 -8.15
CA VAL A 20 3.83 -9.49 -7.36
C VAL A 20 3.71 -10.71 -8.28
N PRO A 21 4.62 -11.70 -8.17
CA PRO A 21 4.41 -12.93 -8.89
C PRO A 21 3.08 -13.50 -8.38
N SER A 22 2.18 -13.77 -9.32
CA SER A 22 0.89 -14.40 -9.02
C SER A 22 1.12 -15.70 -8.25
N ALA A 23 0.13 -16.14 -7.48
CA ALA A 23 0.20 -17.46 -6.83
C ALA A 23 0.54 -18.58 -7.84
N LEU A 24 0.15 -18.40 -9.10
CA LEU A 24 0.44 -19.30 -10.22
C LEU A 24 1.90 -19.23 -10.71
N GLU A 25 2.52 -18.05 -10.69
CA GLU A 25 3.94 -17.87 -11.02
C GLU A 25 4.86 -18.37 -9.92
N LEU A 26 4.48 -18.17 -8.65
CA LEU A 26 5.17 -18.75 -7.51
C LEU A 26 5.14 -20.29 -7.53
N LYS A 27 4.01 -20.88 -7.96
CA LYS A 27 3.88 -22.32 -8.23
C LYS A 27 4.81 -22.82 -9.34
N ARG A 28 5.09 -22.00 -10.36
CA ARG A 28 5.97 -22.36 -11.49
C ARG A 28 7.45 -22.20 -11.17
N VAL A 29 7.81 -21.20 -10.35
CA VAL A 29 9.21 -20.84 -10.07
C VAL A 29 9.81 -21.63 -8.91
N GLY A 30 8.99 -22.17 -8.00
CA GLY A 30 9.45 -23.02 -6.91
C GLY A 30 8.52 -24.18 -6.65
N LYS A 31 9.09 -25.39 -6.48
CA LYS A 31 8.41 -26.60 -6.01
C LYS A 31 7.76 -26.38 -4.64
N LEU A 32 6.62 -25.72 -4.59
CA LEU A 32 5.83 -25.57 -3.37
C LEU A 32 5.01 -26.83 -3.15
N SER A 33 5.23 -27.49 -2.01
CA SER A 33 4.41 -28.60 -1.54
C SER A 33 3.02 -28.08 -1.16
N GLU A 34 1.96 -28.88 -1.27
CA GLU A 34 0.61 -28.58 -0.74
C GLU A 34 0.64 -28.09 0.74
N LYS A 35 1.65 -28.55 1.51
CA LYS A 35 1.87 -28.08 2.90
C LYS A 35 2.38 -26.64 3.01
N ASP A 36 3.05 -26.13 1.97
CA ASP A 36 3.53 -24.75 1.90
C ASP A 36 2.44 -23.80 1.37
N GLU A 37 1.48 -24.30 0.58
CA GLU A 37 0.29 -23.54 0.17
C GLU A 37 -0.56 -23.10 1.38
N LEU A 38 -0.75 -23.99 2.37
CA LEU A 38 -1.42 -23.68 3.64
C LEU A 38 -0.63 -22.70 4.54
N ARG A 39 0.64 -22.46 4.23
CA ARG A 39 1.54 -21.54 4.94
C ARG A 39 1.83 -20.26 4.17
N TYR A 40 1.10 -19.96 3.09
CA TYR A 40 1.09 -18.62 2.48
C TYR A 40 0.44 -17.61 3.44
N ARG A 41 1.15 -17.31 4.53
CA ARG A 41 0.80 -16.28 5.49
C ARG A 41 1.19 -14.98 4.85
N THR A 42 0.20 -14.33 4.24
CA THR A 42 0.31 -12.91 3.90
C THR A 42 0.83 -12.17 5.13
N PRO A 43 1.73 -11.19 4.98
CA PRO A 43 2.21 -10.41 6.11
C PRO A 43 1.13 -9.47 6.67
N ILE A 44 0.00 -9.35 5.97
CA ILE A 44 -1.22 -8.65 6.37
C ILE A 44 -2.05 -9.55 7.30
N ARG A 45 -2.46 -8.98 8.42
CA ARG A 45 -3.41 -9.58 9.37
C ARG A 45 -4.83 -9.05 9.16
N TYR A 46 -4.98 -7.74 8.97
CA TYR A 46 -6.26 -7.07 8.74
C TYR A 46 -6.09 -5.93 7.75
N VAL A 47 -7.15 -5.62 7.02
CA VAL A 47 -7.26 -4.44 6.16
C VAL A 47 -8.58 -3.75 6.51
N ILE A 48 -8.53 -2.45 6.78
CA ILE A 48 -9.71 -1.61 6.92
C ILE A 48 -9.75 -0.70 5.71
N VAL A 49 -10.86 -0.74 4.98
CA VAL A 49 -11.07 0.08 3.79
C VAL A 49 -12.11 1.12 4.13
N TYR A 50 -11.74 2.40 4.06
CA TYR A 50 -12.70 3.47 4.22
C TYR A 50 -13.42 3.70 2.89
N ASN A 51 -14.75 3.65 2.92
CA ASN A 51 -15.57 3.78 1.72
C ASN A 51 -15.73 5.24 1.28
N GLU A 52 -15.55 6.19 2.21
CA GLU A 52 -15.53 7.61 1.92
C GLU A 52 -14.30 7.95 1.07
N ILE A 53 -14.52 8.63 -0.04
CA ILE A 53 -13.43 9.29 -0.76
C ILE A 53 -13.14 10.58 0.02
N GLY A 54 -11.92 10.72 0.52
CA GLY A 54 -11.53 11.87 1.34
C GLY A 54 -11.68 13.19 0.57
N PRO A 55 -11.58 14.35 1.25
CA PRO A 55 -11.75 15.67 0.64
C PRO A 55 -10.78 15.94 -0.53
N THR A 56 -9.66 15.20 -0.56
CA THR A 56 -8.64 15.24 -1.63
C THR A 56 -8.96 14.34 -2.83
N GLY A 57 -10.10 13.65 -2.84
CA GLY A 57 -10.46 12.72 -3.91
C GLY A 57 -9.77 11.36 -3.82
N GLY A 58 -9.03 11.09 -2.74
CA GLY A 58 -8.31 9.84 -2.52
C GLY A 58 -9.07 8.81 -1.70
N ARG A 59 -8.72 7.53 -1.89
CA ARG A 59 -9.15 6.44 -1.01
C ARG A 59 -8.09 6.19 0.05
N GLU A 60 -8.54 5.94 1.27
CA GLU A 60 -7.66 5.61 2.40
C GLU A 60 -7.88 4.16 2.84
N ILE A 61 -6.77 3.47 3.10
CA ILE A 61 -6.74 2.08 3.53
C ILE A 61 -5.77 1.95 4.70
N GLU A 62 -6.20 1.25 5.74
CA GLU A 62 -5.37 0.91 6.89
C GLU A 62 -5.02 -0.57 6.82
N VAL A 63 -3.77 -0.91 7.04
CA VAL A 63 -3.27 -2.29 6.97
C VAL A 63 -2.58 -2.63 8.27
N PHE A 64 -2.98 -3.74 8.87
CA PHE A 64 -2.36 -4.24 10.08
C PHE A 64 -1.37 -5.37 9.76
N MET A 65 -0.12 -5.21 10.17
CA MET A 65 0.97 -6.17 9.91
C MET A 65 1.81 -6.42 11.17
N LYS A 66 2.61 -7.50 11.18
CA LYS A 66 3.59 -7.67 12.25
C LYS A 66 4.76 -6.71 12.06
N ALA A 67 5.34 -6.20 13.14
CA ALA A 67 6.53 -5.34 13.09
C ALA A 67 7.73 -5.99 12.35
N ALA A 68 7.87 -7.32 12.43
CA ALA A 68 8.89 -8.06 11.70
C ALA A 68 8.73 -7.99 10.16
N ASN A 69 7.53 -7.68 9.67
CA ASN A 69 7.20 -7.56 8.26
C ASN A 69 7.23 -6.10 7.76
N ILE A 70 7.59 -5.13 8.61
CA ILE A 70 7.88 -3.75 8.18
C ILE A 70 9.31 -3.71 7.64
N ASN A 71 9.45 -4.17 6.39
CA ASN A 71 10.67 -4.14 5.61
C ASN A 71 10.32 -3.86 4.13
N GLU A 72 11.26 -3.35 3.35
CA GLU A 72 10.99 -2.90 1.98
C GLU A 72 10.35 -3.97 1.10
N ARG A 73 10.83 -5.23 1.19
CA ARG A 73 10.37 -6.33 0.34
C ARG A 73 8.90 -6.63 0.58
N ASP A 74 8.53 -6.86 1.84
CA ASP A 74 7.16 -7.20 2.23
C ASP A 74 6.21 -6.04 1.96
N LEU A 75 6.63 -4.81 2.28
CA LEU A 75 5.86 -3.60 2.02
C LEU A 75 5.59 -3.38 0.54
N ARG A 76 6.61 -3.55 -0.32
CA ARG A 76 6.47 -3.44 -1.77
C ARG A 76 5.44 -4.44 -2.31
N ALA A 77 5.45 -5.67 -1.81
CA ALA A 77 4.47 -6.69 -2.22
C ALA A 77 3.04 -6.32 -1.76
N VAL A 78 2.89 -5.87 -0.52
CA VAL A 78 1.59 -5.43 0.04
C VAL A 78 1.02 -4.23 -0.70
N PHE A 79 1.80 -3.16 -0.85
CA PHE A 79 1.35 -1.95 -1.53
C PHE A 79 1.00 -2.21 -2.98
N CYS A 80 1.79 -3.05 -3.66
CA CYS A 80 1.46 -3.44 -5.01
C CYS A 80 0.13 -4.20 -5.10
N TRP A 81 -0.09 -5.19 -4.23
CA TRP A 81 -1.33 -5.97 -4.23
C TRP A 81 -2.56 -5.10 -3.98
N ILE A 82 -2.48 -4.19 -3.00
CA ILE A 82 -3.58 -3.28 -2.67
C ILE A 82 -3.80 -2.27 -3.81
N SER A 83 -2.74 -1.67 -4.34
CA SER A 83 -2.81 -0.72 -5.46
C SER A 83 -3.49 -1.31 -6.70
N GLN A 84 -3.24 -2.59 -7.00
CA GLN A 84 -3.92 -3.35 -8.08
C GLN A 84 -5.40 -3.63 -7.77
N SER A 85 -5.74 -3.83 -6.49
CA SER A 85 -7.12 -4.10 -6.06
C SER A 85 -7.99 -2.84 -6.05
N PHE A 86 -7.36 -1.67 -5.92
CA PHE A 86 -8.03 -0.36 -5.92
C PHE A 86 -7.47 0.52 -7.03
N PRO A 87 -7.74 0.24 -8.32
CA PRO A 87 -7.26 1.06 -9.42
C PRO A 87 -7.97 2.43 -9.50
N SER A 88 -9.13 2.57 -8.85
CA SER A 88 -9.91 3.81 -8.75
C SER A 88 -10.41 4.02 -7.31
N PRO A 89 -10.38 5.25 -6.75
CA PRO A 89 -9.83 6.47 -7.35
C PRO A 89 -8.32 6.37 -7.57
N VAL A 90 -7.80 7.22 -8.46
CA VAL A 90 -6.36 7.19 -8.80
C VAL A 90 -5.54 7.54 -7.56
N ALA A 91 -5.97 8.51 -6.77
CA ALA A 91 -5.35 8.82 -5.50
C ALA A 91 -5.65 7.73 -4.45
N LEU A 92 -4.60 7.15 -3.88
CA LEU A 92 -4.67 6.07 -2.89
C LEU A 92 -3.62 6.29 -1.81
N THR A 93 -4.06 6.27 -0.55
CA THR A 93 -3.21 6.31 0.63
C THR A 93 -3.38 5.01 1.41
N ILE A 94 -2.26 4.39 1.79
CA ILE A 94 -2.24 3.18 2.59
C ILE A 94 -1.36 3.43 3.82
N ASN A 95 -1.94 3.35 5.02
CA ASN A 95 -1.19 3.41 6.27
C ASN A 95 -1.01 1.99 6.83
N VAL A 96 0.19 1.69 7.33
CA VAL A 96 0.54 0.37 7.86
C VAL A 96 0.86 0.48 9.34
N HIS A 97 0.09 -0.26 10.13
CA HIS A 97 0.13 -0.24 11.58
C HIS A 97 0.60 -1.59 12.12
N THR A 98 1.33 -1.54 13.24
CA THR A 98 1.81 -2.73 13.96
C THR A 98 1.15 -2.92 15.32
N ASP A 99 0.42 -1.91 15.80
CA ASP A 99 -0.40 -1.94 17.02
C ASP A 99 -1.78 -1.33 16.74
N LEU A 100 -2.85 -2.00 17.18
CA LEU A 100 -4.23 -1.54 16.95
C LEU A 100 -4.54 -0.25 17.71
N ASN A 101 -3.83 0.05 18.80
CA ASN A 101 -4.01 1.30 19.55
C ASN A 101 -3.54 2.54 18.76
N THR A 102 -2.89 2.34 17.61
CA THR A 102 -2.46 3.42 16.72
C THR A 102 -3.48 3.75 15.63
N ILE A 103 -4.56 2.97 15.53
CA ILE A 103 -5.66 3.18 14.58
C ILE A 103 -6.82 3.79 15.35
N GLU A 104 -7.46 4.81 14.78
CA GLU A 104 -8.69 5.36 15.32
C GLU A 104 -9.80 4.31 15.30
N THR A 105 -10.59 4.29 16.36
CA THR A 105 -11.93 3.74 16.28
C THR A 105 -12.81 4.63 15.38
N PRO A 106 -13.85 4.06 14.73
CA PRO A 106 -14.79 4.85 13.92
C PRO A 106 -15.35 6.06 14.68
N GLU A 107 -15.67 5.89 15.96
CA GLU A 107 -16.21 6.94 16.83
C GLU A 107 -15.19 8.05 17.07
N GLU A 108 -13.90 7.71 17.23
CA GLU A 108 -12.84 8.70 17.40
C GLU A 108 -12.62 9.52 16.13
N ARG A 109 -12.75 8.90 14.96
CA ARG A 109 -12.60 9.58 13.68
C ARG A 109 -13.67 10.62 13.44
N GLU A 110 -14.91 10.36 13.86
CA GLU A 110 -16.00 11.34 13.79
C GLU A 110 -15.70 12.57 14.65
N LEU A 111 -15.17 12.38 15.86
CA LEU A 111 -14.79 13.48 16.76
C LEU A 111 -13.62 14.31 16.22
N LEU A 112 -12.70 13.68 15.49
CA LEU A 112 -11.53 14.35 14.92
C LEU A 112 -11.87 15.21 13.69
N LYS A 113 -12.97 14.91 12.99
CA LYS A 113 -13.51 15.79 11.93
C LYS A 113 -13.87 17.19 12.48
N ASP A 114 -14.13 17.30 13.78
CA ASP A 114 -14.50 18.55 14.48
C ASP A 114 -13.29 19.33 15.08
N GLY A 115 -12.05 18.87 14.85
CA GLY A 115 -10.85 19.68 15.07
C GLY A 115 -10.06 19.45 16.37
N GLU A 116 -10.36 18.41 17.17
CA GLU A 116 -9.56 18.07 18.36
C GLU A 116 -8.35 17.18 18.06
N ASP A 117 -7.40 17.72 17.29
CA ASP A 117 -6.26 16.97 16.78
C ASP A 117 -5.10 16.91 17.79
N SER A 118 -4.98 15.82 18.58
CA SER A 118 -3.82 15.65 19.47
C SER A 118 -3.49 14.21 19.91
N ARG A 119 -4.27 13.18 19.57
CA ARG A 119 -3.97 11.81 20.08
C ARG A 119 -2.87 11.11 19.30
N PHE A 120 -2.71 11.36 18.01
CA PHE A 120 -1.70 10.70 17.18
C PHE A 120 -0.25 11.09 17.46
N SER A 121 -0.01 12.35 17.84
CA SER A 121 1.33 12.80 18.21
C SER A 121 1.90 12.00 19.39
N LYS A 122 1.04 11.44 20.25
CA LYS A 122 1.45 10.64 21.41
C LYS A 122 2.04 9.29 21.02
N PHE A 123 1.71 8.76 19.84
CA PHE A 123 2.16 7.44 19.39
C PHE A 123 3.24 7.50 18.29
N TYR A 124 3.49 8.68 17.73
CA TYR A 124 4.55 8.89 16.75
C TYR A 124 5.90 8.42 17.28
N GLY A 125 6.62 7.63 16.46
CA GLY A 125 7.94 7.10 16.81
C GLY A 125 7.95 6.01 17.88
N ARG A 126 6.79 5.55 18.39
CA ARG A 126 6.72 4.42 19.35
C ARG A 126 6.66 3.05 18.67
N TYR A 127 6.20 3.01 17.43
CA TYR A 127 5.98 1.79 16.68
C TYR A 127 6.65 1.87 15.30
N ARG A 128 6.92 0.70 14.71
CA ARG A 128 7.26 0.66 13.29
C ARG A 128 6.00 0.90 12.48
N GLU A 129 6.11 1.79 11.51
CA GLU A 129 5.02 2.19 10.63
C GLU A 129 5.53 2.27 9.19
N ALA A 130 4.58 2.26 8.26
CA ALA A 130 4.84 2.58 6.87
C ALA A 130 3.62 3.30 6.29
N SER A 131 3.86 4.15 5.29
CA SER A 131 2.81 4.81 4.53
C SER A 131 3.13 4.75 3.06
N TYR A 132 2.13 4.47 2.23
CA TYR A 132 2.21 4.50 0.78
C TYR A 132 1.24 5.55 0.25
N SER A 133 1.70 6.28 -0.76
CA SER A 133 0.92 7.27 -1.47
C SER A 133 1.06 7.07 -2.98
N ARG A 134 -0.07 6.86 -3.64
CA ARG A 134 -0.25 7.05 -5.07
C ARG A 134 -1.04 8.34 -5.26
N PHE A 135 -0.40 9.35 -5.82
CA PHE A 135 -1.04 10.65 -6.04
C PHE A 135 -1.85 10.65 -7.35
N ASP A 136 -1.27 10.03 -8.38
CA ASP A 136 -1.84 9.93 -9.72
C ASP A 136 -1.25 8.68 -10.42
N ASN A 137 -1.54 8.51 -11.72
CA ASN A 137 -0.98 7.42 -12.54
C ASN A 137 0.53 7.56 -12.82
N ARG A 138 1.20 8.58 -12.29
CA ARG A 138 2.61 8.90 -12.58
C ARG A 138 3.46 8.98 -11.30
N ARG A 139 2.87 9.17 -10.13
CA ARG A 139 3.60 9.38 -8.87
C ARG A 139 3.18 8.39 -7.79
N GLU A 140 4.13 7.56 -7.40
CA GLU A 140 3.97 6.52 -6.38
C GLU A 140 5.22 6.43 -5.51
N ALA A 141 5.04 6.46 -4.18
CA ALA A 141 6.13 6.27 -3.24
C ALA A 141 5.62 5.68 -1.93
N PHE A 142 6.52 5.11 -1.13
CA PHE A 142 6.23 4.76 0.25
C PHE A 142 7.39 5.10 1.18
N LEU A 143 7.05 5.34 2.43
CA LEU A 143 7.95 5.62 3.54
C LEU A 143 7.79 4.51 4.57
N TYR A 144 8.87 4.10 5.23
CA TYR A 144 8.78 3.16 6.35
C TYR A 144 9.86 3.37 7.39
N THR A 145 9.58 2.97 8.63
CA THR A 145 10.56 2.99 9.72
C THR A 145 11.61 1.90 9.51
N LYS A 146 12.85 2.29 9.23
CA LYS A 146 13.98 1.37 9.11
C LYS A 146 14.63 1.07 10.46
N ASN A 147 14.75 2.08 11.32
CA ASN A 147 15.26 1.94 12.67
C ASN A 147 14.36 2.73 13.64
N LEU A 148 13.71 2.02 14.56
CA LEU A 148 12.80 2.63 15.54
C LEU A 148 13.56 3.38 16.64
N ALA A 149 14.73 2.89 17.07
CA ALA A 149 15.50 3.51 18.15
C ALA A 149 16.04 4.90 17.76
N GLU A 150 16.27 5.11 16.47
CA GLU A 150 16.73 6.39 15.90
C GLU A 150 15.59 7.15 15.20
N ILE A 151 14.36 6.61 15.17
CA ILE A 151 13.22 7.14 14.40
C ILE A 151 13.62 7.39 12.94
N LYS A 152 14.48 6.52 12.39
CA LYS A 152 15.00 6.65 11.03
C LYS A 152 14.02 6.04 10.05
N GLN A 153 13.49 6.89 9.17
CA GLN A 153 12.61 6.47 8.08
C GLN A 153 13.37 6.33 6.76
N THR A 154 12.84 5.56 5.81
CA THR A 154 13.37 5.38 4.46
C THR A 154 12.26 5.62 3.46
N LEU A 155 12.46 6.58 2.56
CA LEU A 155 11.57 6.88 1.44
C LEU A 155 12.00 6.04 0.24
N VAL A 156 11.03 5.38 -0.40
CA VAL A 156 11.20 4.59 -1.61
C VAL A 156 10.26 5.15 -2.66
N VAL A 157 10.84 5.70 -3.72
CA VAL A 157 10.08 6.17 -4.89
C VAL A 157 9.87 4.97 -5.82
N ILE A 158 8.62 4.64 -6.10
CA ILE A 158 8.23 3.58 -7.05
C ILE A 158 8.10 4.16 -8.45
N ARG A 159 7.51 5.35 -8.56
CA ARG A 159 7.34 6.08 -9.83
C ARG A 159 7.43 7.57 -9.56
N GLU A 160 8.25 8.25 -10.35
CA GLU A 160 8.38 9.70 -10.34
C GLU A 160 7.68 10.27 -11.58
N GLY A 161 6.89 11.33 -11.38
CA GLY A 161 6.23 11.99 -12.49
C GLY A 161 7.24 12.90 -13.19
N GLN A 162 7.45 12.70 -14.49
CA GLN A 162 8.14 13.70 -15.29
C GLN A 162 7.23 14.93 -15.42
N THR A 163 7.73 16.08 -15.00
CA THR A 163 7.21 17.39 -15.40
C THR A 163 7.62 17.61 -16.85
N ASP A 164 6.64 17.54 -17.75
CA ASP A 164 6.74 18.13 -19.10
C ASP A 164 6.62 19.65 -19.00
#